data_AF-A0A1C6GKN7-F1
#
_entry.id   AF-A0A1C6GKN7-F1
#
_cell.length_a   1.000
_cell.length_b   1.000
_cell.length_c   1.000
_cell.angle_alpha   90.00
_cell.angle_beta   90.00
_cell.angle_gamma   90.00
#
_symmetry.space_group_name_H-M   'P 1'
#
loop_
_entity.id
_entity.type
_entity.pdbx_description
1 polymer ?
#
loop_
_entity_poly.entity_id
_entity_poly.type
_entity_poly.pdbx_seq_one_letter_code
_entity_poly.pdbx_strand_id
1 'polypeptide(L)' 'MPDVLDTKVYDEIIAVENDDAFATGRLISHKEGVLVGISSGAAVYAALQLAKRPENAGKNIVVLLPDTGDRYLSTPLFAD' A
#
# COMPACT_ATOMS: atom_id res chain seq x y z
N MET A 1 -3.10 14.68 15.85
CA MET A 1 -2.19 14.40 14.71
C MET A 1 -0.77 14.53 15.22
N PRO A 2 0.19 13.71 14.77
CA PRO A 2 1.59 13.85 15.17
C PRO A 2 2.14 15.23 14.76
N ASP A 3 2.99 15.85 15.60
CA ASP A 3 3.53 17.19 15.34
C ASP A 3 4.43 17.26 14.10
N VAL A 4 4.98 16.13 13.68
CA VAL A 4 5.83 16.00 12.49
C VAL A 4 5.06 15.94 11.16
N LEU A 5 3.72 15.83 11.21
CA LEU A 5 2.90 15.76 10.00
C LEU A 5 2.67 17.18 9.44
N ASP A 6 3.23 17.46 8.27
CA ASP A 6 2.90 18.67 7.50
C ASP A 6 1.74 18.37 6.55
N THR A 7 0.59 19.01 6.76
CA THR A 7 -0.60 18.80 5.92
C THR A 7 -0.60 19.60 4.61
N LYS A 8 0.44 20.42 4.37
CA LYS A 8 0.56 21.24 3.16
C LYS A 8 1.32 20.55 2.03
N VAL A 9 1.96 19.41 2.28
CA VAL A 9 2.84 18.73 1.31
C VAL A 9 2.14 17.67 0.46
N TYR A 10 0.93 17.27 0.83
CA TYR A 10 0.14 16.28 0.08
C TYR A 10 -1.08 16.93 -0.57
N ASP A 11 -1.45 16.43 -1.75
CA ASP A 11 -2.61 16.92 -2.51
C ASP A 11 -3.90 16.17 -2.19
N GLU A 12 -3.79 14.90 -1.78
CA GLU A 12 -4.91 13.99 -1.62
C GLU A 12 -4.64 12.98 -0.50
N ILE A 13 -5.71 12.53 0.19
CA ILE A 13 -5.69 11.40 1.11
C ILE A 13 -6.58 10.31 0.53
N ILE A 14 -6.02 9.13 0.28
CA ILE A 14 -6.78 7.93 -0.13
C ILE A 14 -6.93 7.03 1.09
N ALA A 15 -8.14 6.92 1.63
CA ALA A 15 -8.45 5.95 2.67
C ALA A 15 -8.47 4.54 2.06
N VAL A 16 -7.87 3.57 2.76
CA VAL A 16 -7.79 2.18 2.33
C VAL A 16 -8.32 1.29 3.44
N GLU A 17 -9.26 0.42 3.09
CA GLU A 17 -9.80 -0.57 4.02
C GLU A 17 -8.77 -1.67 4.31
N ASN A 18 -8.85 -2.26 5.50
CA ASN A 18 -7.91 -3.31 5.91
C ASN A 18 -7.92 -4.50 4.95
N ASP A 19 -9.10 -4.93 4.50
CA ASP A 19 -9.24 -6.08 3.60
C ASP A 19 -8.57 -5.84 2.24
N ASP A 20 -8.68 -4.62 1.71
CA ASP A 20 -8.01 -4.21 0.47
C ASP A 20 -6.48 -4.20 0.64
N ALA A 21 -6.00 -3.72 1.79
CA ALA A 21 -4.57 -3.73 2.13
C ALA A 21 -4.04 -5.17 2.26
N PHE A 22 -4.77 -6.05 2.94
CA PHE A 22 -4.38 -7.46 3.10
C PHE A 22 -4.40 -8.21 1.77
N ALA A 23 -5.48 -8.07 0.99
CA ALA A 23 -5.59 -8.71 -0.31
C ALA A 23 -4.47 -8.26 -1.25
N THR A 24 -4.15 -6.97 -1.25
CA THR A 24 -3.07 -6.42 -2.09
C THR A 24 -1.70 -6.86 -1.61
N GLY A 25 -1.44 -6.86 -0.30
CA GLY A 25 -0.18 -7.36 0.29
C GLY A 25 0.09 -8.82 -0.08
N ARG A 26 -0.94 -9.68 0.00
CA ARG A 26 -0.86 -11.07 -0.47
C ARG A 26 -0.64 -11.14 -1.97
N LEU A 27 -1.35 -10.34 -2.77
CA LEU A 27 -1.20 -10.32 -4.22
C LEU A 27 0.23 -9.98 -4.65
N ILE A 28 0.85 -8.94 -4.07
CA ILE A 28 2.24 -8.56 -4.34
C ILE A 28 3.18 -9.71 -4.01
N SER A 29 3.00 -10.33 -2.85
CA SER A 29 3.82 -11.47 -2.42
C SER A 29 3.73 -12.64 -3.40
N HIS A 30 2.53 -12.93 -3.91
CA HIS A 30 2.31 -14.03 -4.86
C HIS A 30 2.73 -13.72 -6.30
N LYS A 31 2.61 -12.47 -6.76
CA LYS A 31 2.88 -12.09 -8.17
C LYS A 31 4.31 -11.64 -8.40
N GLU A 32 4.87 -10.89 -7.44
CA GLU A 32 6.17 -10.24 -7.58
C GLU A 32 7.26 -10.89 -6.70
N GLY A 33 6.88 -11.81 -5.80
CA GLY A 33 7.82 -12.46 -4.88
C GLY A 33 8.35 -11.53 -3.79
N VAL A 34 7.70 -10.39 -3.56
CA VAL A 34 8.10 -9.40 -2.55
C VAL A 34 7.18 -9.53 -1.34
N LEU A 35 7.73 -10.07 -0.25
CA LEU A 35 7.00 -10.24 1.01
C LEU A 35 6.96 -8.92 1.78
N VAL A 36 5.77 -8.34 1.95
CA VAL A 36 5.60 -6.99 2.52
C VAL A 36 4.63 -6.94 3.69
N GLY A 37 4.76 -5.92 4.53
CA GLY A 37 3.81 -5.64 5.60
C GLY A 37 2.47 -5.08 5.12
N ILE A 38 1.56 -4.88 6.07
CA ILE A 38 0.17 -4.44 5.82
C ILE A 38 0.12 -3.04 5.18
N SER A 39 0.94 -2.10 5.69
CA SER A 39 0.98 -0.72 5.21
C SER A 39 1.48 -0.62 3.76
N SER A 40 2.42 -1.49 3.36
CA SER A 40 2.86 -1.66 1.98
C SER A 40 1.72 -2.10 1.06
N GLY A 41 0.88 -3.03 1.52
CA GLY A 41 -0.32 -3.45 0.80
C GLY A 41 -1.30 -2.28 0.57
N ALA A 42 -1.54 -1.47 1.60
CA ALA A 42 -2.38 -0.27 1.49
C ALA A 42 -1.80 0.75 0.51
N ALA A 43 -0.49 1.03 0.59
CA ALA A 43 0.18 1.99 -0.27
C ALA A 43 0.13 1.57 -1.74
N VAL A 44 0.35 0.29 -2.04
CA VAL A 44 0.26 -0.25 -3.41
C VAL A 44 -1.18 -0.27 -3.90
N TYR A 45 -2.16 -0.60 -3.04
CA TYR A 45 -3.57 -0.51 -3.42
C TYR A 45 -3.93 0.91 -3.86
N ALA A 46 -3.59 1.92 -3.06
CA ALA A 46 -3.83 3.32 -3.39
C ALA A 46 -3.13 3.72 -4.70
N ALA A 47 -1.89 3.28 -4.89
CA ALA A 47 -1.14 3.53 -6.12
C ALA A 47 -1.79 2.86 -7.35
N LEU A 48 -2.34 1.65 -7.22
CA LEU A 48 -3.09 1.00 -8.29
C LEU A 48 -4.39 1.74 -8.61
N GLN A 49 -5.08 2.32 -7.62
CA GLN A 49 -6.25 3.16 -7.89
C GLN A 49 -5.86 4.46 -8.60
N LEU A 50 -4.74 5.09 -8.21
CA LEU A 50 -4.18 6.25 -8.92
C LEU A 50 -3.78 5.92 -10.35
N ALA A 51 -3.14 4.77 -10.58
CA ALA A 51 -2.67 4.33 -11.89
C ALA A 51 -3.82 4.08 -12.88
N LYS A 52 -5.00 3.69 -12.39
CA LYS A 52 -6.20 3.49 -13.21
C LYS A 52 -6.83 4.80 -13.68
N ARG A 53 -6.47 5.95 -13.09
CA ARG A 53 -7.04 7.24 -13.46
C ARG A 53 -6.53 7.68 -14.84
N PRO A 54 -7.39 8.09 -15.79
CA PRO A 54 -6.97 8.46 -17.15
C PRO A 54 -5.89 9.54 -17.18
N GLU A 55 -5.96 10.53 -16.29
CA GLU A 55 -4.98 11.61 -16.16
C GLU A 55 -3.59 11.16 -15.71
N ASN A 56 -3.46 9.91 -15.25
CA ASN A 56 -2.19 9.30 -14.86
C ASN A 56 -1.64 8.31 -15.90
N ALA A 57 -2.28 8.16 -17.06
CA ALA A 57 -1.79 7.32 -18.14
C ALA A 57 -0.36 7.71 -18.55
N GLY A 58 0.55 6.73 -18.58
CA GLY A 58 1.95 6.92 -18.96
C GLY A 58 2.84 7.61 -17.92
N LYS A 59 2.30 7.96 -16.75
CA LYS A 59 3.10 8.53 -15.64
C LYS A 59 3.77 7.44 -14.81
N ASN A 60 4.84 7.82 -14.11
CA ASN A 60 5.51 6.97 -13.14
C ASN A 60 4.96 7.26 -11.74
N ILE A 61 4.48 6.22 -11.05
CA ILE A 61 4.04 6.30 -9.65
C ILE A 61 5.07 5.55 -8.79
N VAL A 62 5.58 6.22 -7.76
CA VAL A 62 6.52 5.64 -6.80
C VAL A 62 5.79 5.39 -5.49
N VAL A 63 6.01 4.22 -4.89
CA VAL A 63 5.33 3.76 -3.69
C VAL A 63 6.35 3.29 -2.66
N LEU A 64 6.20 3.75 -1.42
CA LEU A 64 7.03 3.29 -0.31
C LEU A 64 6.43 2.01 0.29
N LEU A 65 7.26 0.97 0.41
CA LEU A 65 6.93 -0.27 1.11
C LEU A 65 7.72 -0.26 2.44
N PRO A 66 7.11 0.12 3.57
CA PRO A 66 7.86 0.50 4.76
C PRO A 66 8.66 -0.63 5.41
N ASP A 67 8.20 -1.88 5.28
CA ASP A 67 8.84 -3.06 5.86
C ASP A 67 8.48 -4.39 5.19
N THR A 68 9.12 -5.45 5.69
CA THR A 68 9.00 -6.82 5.22
C THR A 68 7.85 -7.56 5.92
N GLY A 69 7.21 -8.48 5.18
CA GLY A 69 6.03 -9.20 5.67
C GLY A 69 6.30 -10.30 6.70
N ASP A 70 7.55 -10.74 6.86
CA ASP A 70 7.96 -11.76 7.84
C ASP A 70 7.63 -11.35 9.29
N ARG A 71 7.62 -10.05 9.59
CA ARG A 71 7.23 -9.50 10.90
C ARG A 71 5.75 -9.70 11.22
N TYR A 72 4.94 -10.06 10.23
CA TYR A 72 3.48 -10.09 10.30
C TYR A 72 2.88 -11.49 10.22
N LEU A 73 3.70 -12.55 10.24
CA LEU A 73 3.24 -13.94 10.13
C LEU A 73 2.22 -14.35 11.21
N SER A 74 2.17 -13.64 12.34
CA SER A 74 1.18 -13.86 13.41
C SER A 74 -0.07 -12.99 13.31
N THR A 75 -0.31 -12.33 12.17
CA THR A 75 -1.40 -11.35 11.98
C THR A 75 -2.37 -11.79 10.88
N PRO A 76 -3.56 -11.16 10.77
CA PRO A 76 -4.54 -11.47 9.72
C PRO A 76 -4.04 -11.33 8.27
N LEU A 77 -2.90 -10.67 8.04
CA LEU A 77 -2.28 -10.63 6.71
C LEU A 77 -1.94 -12.05 6.19
N PHE A 78 -1.55 -12.94 7.10
CA PHE A 78 -1.15 -14.33 6.83
C PHE A 78 -2.02 -15.37 7.54
N ALA A 79 -3.15 -14.94 8.13
CA ALA A 79 -4.15 -15.89 8.58
C ALA A 79 -4.92 -16.39 7.34
N ASP A 80 -5.03 -17.71 7.22
CA ASP A 80 -5.78 -18.38 6.15
C ASP A 80 -7.25 -17.93 6.07
#